data_AF-A0A2P6M5F8-F1
#
_entry.id   AF-A0A2P6M5F8-F1
#
_cell.length_a   1.000
_cell.length_b   1.000
_cell.length_c   1.000
_cell.angle_alpha   90.00
_cell.angle_beta   90.00
_cell.angle_gamma   90.00
#
_symmetry.space_group_name_H-M   'P 1'
#
loop_
_entity.id
_entity.type
_entity.pdbx_description
1 polymer ?
#
loop_
_entity_poly.entity_id
_entity_poly.type
_entity_poly.pdbx_seq_one_letter_code
_entity_poly.pdbx_strand_id
1 'polypeptide(L)'
;MNGGFVGTWRLDASAGDVLEYDAGWQAAPQGRPLSLSLPFTPGGLPHRGDVVRAYFENLLPDSQEIRARAARRFRAKSTQAFDLLAQIGRDCVGALQILPDGMTPGDVRTLDATPL
;
A
#
# COMPACT_ATOMS: atom_id res chain seq x y z
N MET A 1 -8.48 1.11 -3.62
CA MET A 1 -8.64 0.03 -4.61
C MET A 1 -9.76 0.40 -5.58
N ASN A 2 -9.49 0.45 -6.89
CA ASN A 2 -10.48 0.86 -7.91
C ASN A 2 -11.19 2.20 -7.56
N GLY A 3 -10.43 3.17 -7.01
CA GLY A 3 -10.96 4.44 -6.51
C GLY A 3 -11.63 4.42 -5.13
N GLY A 4 -11.93 3.25 -4.57
CA GLY A 4 -12.41 3.13 -3.19
C GLY A 4 -11.28 3.26 -2.16
N PHE A 5 -11.50 3.99 -1.06
CA PHE A 5 -10.59 4.00 0.07
C PHE A 5 -10.67 2.66 0.79
N VAL A 6 -9.54 1.95 0.94
CA VAL A 6 -9.52 0.57 1.49
C VAL A 6 -9.20 0.56 2.98
N GLY A 7 -8.36 1.48 3.42
CA GLY A 7 -7.80 1.47 4.75
C GLY A 7 -6.45 2.17 4.81
N THR A 8 -5.86 2.16 6.00
CA THR A 8 -4.63 2.86 6.33
C THR A 8 -3.55 1.86 6.72
N TRP A 9 -2.37 1.97 6.08
CA TRP A 9 -1.15 1.31 6.52
C TRP A 9 -0.25 2.33 7.22
N ARG A 10 0.21 1.99 8.43
CA ARG A 10 1.08 2.85 9.25
C ARG A 10 2.17 2.04 9.94
N LEU A 11 3.26 2.72 10.27
CA LEU A 11 4.30 2.18 11.15
C LEU A 11 3.99 2.60 12.59
N ASP A 12 3.93 1.62 13.48
CA ASP A 12 3.75 1.78 14.92
C ASP A 12 5.03 1.36 15.65
N ALA A 13 5.46 2.15 16.63
CA ALA A 13 6.71 1.90 17.36
C ALA A 13 6.70 0.58 18.16
N SER A 14 5.52 0.10 18.58
CA SER A 14 5.37 -1.10 19.40
C SER A 14 4.91 -2.31 18.58
N ALA A 15 4.07 -2.08 17.57
CA ALA A 15 3.42 -3.13 16.79
C ALA A 15 4.03 -3.33 15.39
N GLY A 16 4.99 -2.51 14.98
CA GLY A 16 5.55 -2.53 13.62
C GLY A 16 4.54 -2.07 12.58
N ASP A 17 4.48 -2.78 11.45
CA ASP A 17 3.53 -2.50 10.37
C ASP A 17 2.10 -2.77 10.80
N VAL A 18 1.21 -1.79 10.65
CA VAL A 18 -0.20 -1.89 11.05
C VAL A 18 -1.09 -1.56 9.85
N LEU A 19 -2.01 -2.47 9.51
CA LEU A 19 -3.04 -2.25 8.50
C LEU A 19 -4.41 -2.24 9.15
N GLU A 20 -5.14 -1.15 8.95
CA GLU A 20 -6.51 -0.96 9.42
C GLU A 20 -7.43 -0.76 8.22
N TYR A 21 -8.42 -1.66 8.05
CA TYR A 21 -9.39 -1.54 6.97
C TYR A 21 -10.41 -0.46 7.29
N ASP A 22 -10.76 0.34 6.27
CA ASP A 22 -11.85 1.29 6.37
C ASP A 22 -13.20 0.58 6.59
N ALA A 23 -14.03 1.11 7.48
CA ALA A 23 -15.34 0.52 7.77
C ALA A 23 -16.29 0.58 6.56
N GLY A 24 -16.22 1.65 5.77
CA GLY A 24 -16.96 1.79 4.52
C GLY A 24 -16.52 0.78 3.47
N TRP A 25 -15.21 0.50 3.36
CA TRP A 25 -14.71 -0.56 2.49
C TRP A 25 -15.20 -1.95 2.89
N GLN A 26 -15.19 -2.26 4.19
CA GLN A 26 -15.66 -3.56 4.70
C GLN A 26 -17.15 -3.78 4.44
N ALA A 27 -17.95 -2.72 4.49
CA ALA A 27 -19.40 -2.78 4.23
C ALA A 27 -19.76 -2.66 2.74
N ALA A 28 -18.82 -2.28 1.87
CA ALA A 28 -19.10 -2.05 0.46
C ALA A 28 -19.40 -3.38 -0.27
N PRO A 29 -20.31 -3.42 -1.25
CA PRO A 29 -20.57 -4.62 -2.06
C PRO A 29 -19.32 -5.14 -2.80
N GLN A 30 -18.42 -4.24 -3.20
CA GLN A 30 -17.13 -4.54 -3.82
C GLN A 30 -16.00 -4.76 -2.79
N GLY A 31 -16.30 -4.60 -1.51
CA GLY A 31 -15.38 -4.71 -0.39
C GLY A 31 -14.77 -6.09 -0.33
N ARG A 32 -13.45 -6.15 -0.42
CA ARG A 32 -12.69 -7.40 -0.29
C ARG A 32 -11.37 -7.17 0.44
N PRO A 33 -10.85 -8.18 1.16
CA PRO A 33 -9.54 -8.07 1.77
C PRO A 33 -8.45 -7.90 0.69
N LEU A 34 -7.36 -7.24 1.07
CA LEU A 34 -6.18 -7.02 0.25
C LEU A 34 -5.43 -8.32 -0.07
N SER A 35 -5.51 -9.29 0.82
CA SER A 35 -4.90 -10.62 0.72
C SER A 35 -5.69 -11.63 1.54
N LEU A 36 -5.61 -12.91 1.17
CA LEU A 36 -6.09 -14.01 2.01
C LEU A 36 -5.34 -14.09 3.35
N SER A 37 -4.10 -13.59 3.40
CA SER A 37 -3.31 -13.46 4.64
C SER A 37 -3.71 -12.26 5.50
N LEU A 38 -4.56 -11.36 4.99
CA LEU A 38 -5.03 -10.16 5.67
C LEU A 38 -6.57 -10.07 5.55
N PRO A 39 -7.33 -11.07 6.06
CA PRO A 39 -8.78 -11.08 5.94
C PRO A 39 -9.42 -9.93 6.74
N PHE A 40 -10.70 -9.64 6.49
CA PHE A 40 -11.45 -8.78 7.41
C PHE A 40 -11.53 -9.44 8.79
N THR A 41 -11.31 -8.64 9.82
CA THR A 41 -11.27 -9.08 11.21
C THR A 41 -12.60 -8.76 11.90
N PRO A 42 -13.03 -9.58 12.88
CA PRO A 42 -14.18 -9.26 13.70
C PRO A 42 -14.02 -7.88 14.35
N GLY A 43 -15.02 -7.02 14.20
CA GLY A 43 -14.99 -5.67 14.76
C GLY A 43 -13.97 -4.72 14.11
N GLY A 44 -13.36 -5.07 12.96
CA GLY A 44 -12.42 -4.20 12.26
C GLY A 44 -11.07 -4.04 12.95
N LEU A 45 -10.67 -5.00 13.80
CA LEU A 45 -9.36 -4.98 14.47
C LEU A 45 -8.19 -4.91 13.46
N PRO A 46 -7.20 -4.04 13.67
CA PRO A 46 -6.11 -3.87 12.73
C PRO A 46 -5.17 -5.10 12.73
N HIS A 47 -4.65 -5.43 11.55
CA HIS A 47 -3.54 -6.38 11.39
C HIS A 47 -2.23 -5.72 11.81
N ARG A 48 -1.29 -6.51 12.34
CA ARG A 48 -0.03 -6.00 12.91
C ARG A 48 1.16 -6.90 12.58
N GLY A 49 2.33 -6.30 12.49
CA GLY A 49 3.62 -6.99 12.42
C GLY A 49 3.91 -7.61 11.05
N ASP A 50 4.62 -8.73 11.07
CA ASP A 50 5.28 -9.29 9.89
C ASP A 50 4.33 -9.69 8.77
N VAL A 51 3.09 -10.05 9.08
CA VAL A 51 2.08 -10.38 8.06
C VAL A 51 1.71 -9.18 7.19
N VAL A 52 1.64 -7.98 7.81
CA VAL A 52 1.38 -6.73 7.10
C VAL A 52 2.61 -6.36 6.28
N ARG A 53 3.79 -6.41 6.89
CA ARG A 53 5.05 -6.13 6.21
C ARG A 53 5.25 -7.02 4.99
N ALA A 54 5.09 -8.32 5.14
CA ALA A 54 5.28 -9.30 4.07
C ALA A 54 4.34 -9.03 2.88
N TYR A 55 3.10 -8.65 3.15
CA TYR A 55 2.17 -8.28 2.07
C TYR A 55 2.69 -7.11 1.23
N PHE A 56 3.10 -6.01 1.87
CA PHE A 56 3.58 -4.83 1.15
C PHE A 56 4.97 -5.03 0.53
N GLU A 57 5.84 -5.80 1.18
CA GLU A 57 7.14 -6.21 0.63
C GLU A 57 6.98 -7.01 -0.67
N ASN A 58 5.96 -7.86 -0.76
CA ASN A 58 5.66 -8.64 -1.97
C ASN A 58 5.08 -7.80 -3.12
N LEU A 59 4.78 -6.51 -2.91
CA LEU A 59 4.42 -5.59 -3.99
C LEU A 59 5.64 -5.02 -4.70
N LEU A 60 6.83 -5.19 -4.13
CA LEU A 60 8.08 -4.69 -4.68
C LEU A 60 8.87 -5.81 -5.38
N PRO A 61 9.73 -5.47 -6.35
CA PRO A 61 10.64 -6.43 -6.95
C PRO A 61 11.58 -7.06 -5.92
N ASP A 62 11.84 -8.37 -6.00
CA ASP A 62 12.74 -9.07 -5.07
C ASP A 62 14.20 -8.60 -5.15
N SER A 63 14.62 -8.06 -6.31
CA SER A 63 15.98 -7.59 -6.51
C SER A 63 16.28 -6.33 -5.69
N GLN A 64 17.20 -6.46 -4.74
CA GLN A 64 17.70 -5.32 -3.96
C GLN A 64 18.30 -4.22 -4.84
N GLU A 65 18.94 -4.57 -5.96
CA GLU A 65 19.51 -3.59 -6.89
C GLU A 65 18.41 -2.75 -7.55
N ILE A 66 17.32 -3.39 -7.98
CA ILE A 66 16.15 -2.70 -8.56
C ILE A 66 15.53 -1.76 -7.51
N ARG A 67 15.38 -2.23 -6.27
CA ARG A 67 14.87 -1.41 -5.15
C ARG A 67 15.78 -0.23 -4.84
N ALA A 68 17.09 -0.43 -4.80
CA ALA A 68 18.06 0.65 -4.58
C ALA A 68 18.06 1.69 -5.70
N ARG A 69 17.84 1.26 -6.95
CA ARG A 69 17.67 2.17 -8.09
C ARG A 69 16.38 2.97 -7.97
N ALA A 70 15.26 2.33 -7.60
CA ALA A 70 13.99 3.00 -7.36
C ALA A 70 14.11 4.03 -6.20
N ALA A 71 14.68 3.63 -5.06
CA ALA A 71 14.89 4.52 -3.91
C ALA A 71 15.66 5.78 -4.30
N ARG A 72 16.74 5.64 -5.07
CA ARG A 72 17.52 6.79 -5.57
C ARG A 72 16.73 7.64 -6.56
N ARG A 73 16.03 7.02 -7.51
CA ARG A 73 15.27 7.70 -8.57
C ARG A 73 14.11 8.53 -8.02
N PHE A 74 13.46 8.04 -6.97
CA PHE A 74 12.29 8.66 -6.33
C PHE A 74 12.60 9.31 -4.98
N ARG A 75 13.89 9.38 -4.60
CA ARG A 75 14.38 9.97 -3.34
C ARG A 75 13.66 9.39 -2.09
N ALA A 76 13.38 8.09 -2.11
CA ALA A 76 12.83 7.40 -0.95
C ALA A 76 13.85 7.37 0.20
N LYS A 77 13.36 7.40 1.44
CA LYS A 77 14.20 7.41 2.65
C LYS A 77 14.95 6.08 2.85
N SER A 78 14.40 4.98 2.36
CA SER A 78 15.02 3.66 2.42
C SER A 78 14.56 2.78 1.24
N THR A 79 15.09 1.55 1.20
CA THR A 79 14.66 0.50 0.27
C THR A 79 13.56 -0.40 0.83
N GLN A 80 13.00 -0.06 2.00
CA GLN A 80 11.89 -0.79 2.61
C GLN A 80 10.58 -0.45 1.91
N ALA A 81 9.61 -1.37 1.96
CA ALA A 81 8.32 -1.20 1.31
C ALA A 81 7.60 0.10 1.66
N PHE A 82 7.60 0.48 2.94
CA PHE A 82 6.89 1.68 3.40
C PHE A 82 7.40 2.95 2.70
N ASP A 83 8.71 3.16 2.72
CA ASP A 83 9.31 4.36 2.12
C ASP A 83 9.25 4.34 0.59
N LEU A 84 9.43 3.17 -0.03
CA LEU A 84 9.36 3.04 -1.49
C LEU A 84 7.93 3.26 -1.99
N LEU A 85 6.96 2.52 -1.47
CA LEU A 85 5.56 2.58 -1.90
C LEU A 85 4.91 3.92 -1.56
N ALA A 86 5.37 4.64 -0.54
CA ALA A 86 4.94 6.03 -0.31
C ALA A 86 5.35 6.97 -1.46
N GLN A 87 6.42 6.67 -2.20
CA GLN A 87 6.87 7.49 -3.35
C GLN A 87 6.33 6.98 -4.68
N ILE A 88 6.29 5.66 -4.87
CA ILE A 88 5.95 5.04 -6.17
C ILE A 88 4.57 4.39 -6.22
N GLY A 89 3.89 4.25 -5.09
CA GLY A 89 2.63 3.50 -4.95
C GLY A 89 1.43 4.13 -5.67
N ARG A 90 1.59 5.35 -6.18
CA ARG A 90 0.59 6.03 -7.01
C ARG A 90 0.52 5.46 -8.42
N ASP A 91 1.68 5.10 -8.99
CA ASP A 91 1.83 4.68 -10.39
C ASP A 91 1.84 3.15 -10.55
N CYS A 92 1.51 2.42 -9.47
CA CYS A 92 1.38 0.97 -9.53
C CYS A 92 0.26 0.57 -10.50
N VAL A 93 0.62 -0.23 -11.50
CA VAL A 93 -0.33 -0.85 -12.43
C VAL A 93 -1.14 -1.89 -11.68
N GLY A 94 -2.45 -1.69 -11.56
CA GLY A 94 -3.37 -2.61 -10.91
C GLY A 94 -4.51 -1.91 -10.18
N ALA A 95 -5.23 -2.67 -9.36
CA ALA A 95 -6.39 -2.15 -8.62
C ALA A 95 -6.00 -1.38 -7.35
N LEU A 96 -4.80 -1.60 -6.80
CA LEU A 96 -4.35 -1.03 -5.52
C LEU A 96 -3.39 0.14 -5.76
N GLN A 97 -3.74 1.30 -5.20
CA GLN A 97 -2.87 2.46 -5.12
C GLN A 97 -2.55 2.72 -3.65
N ILE A 98 -1.29 2.98 -3.35
CA ILE A 98 -0.82 3.36 -2.02
C ILE A 98 -0.44 4.82 -2.08
N LEU A 99 -1.08 5.62 -1.23
CA LEU A 99 -0.93 7.06 -1.20
C LEU A 99 -0.52 7.48 0.22
N PRO A 100 0.34 8.49 0.36
CA PRO A 100 0.56 9.15 1.64
C PRO A 100 -0.76 9.66 2.23
N ASP A 101 -0.82 9.70 3.56
CA ASP A 101 -1.98 10.24 4.26
C ASP A 101 -2.32 11.67 3.81
N GLY A 102 -3.60 11.97 3.66
CA GLY A 102 -4.10 13.25 3.14
C GLY A 102 -4.01 13.45 1.62
N MET A 103 -3.46 12.49 0.86
CA MET A 103 -3.55 12.52 -0.61
C MET A 103 -4.76 11.75 -1.10
N THR A 104 -5.65 12.44 -1.83
CA THR A 104 -6.73 11.78 -2.56
C THR A 104 -6.17 11.12 -3.83
N PRO A 105 -6.64 9.92 -4.21
CA PRO A 105 -6.37 9.40 -5.54
C PRO A 105 -6.84 10.43 -6.56
N GLY A 106 -5.97 10.80 -7.50
CA GLY A 106 -6.41 11.53 -8.70
C GLY A 106 -7.41 10.70 -9.50
N ASP A 107 -7.85 11.19 -10.66
CA ASP A 107 -8.75 10.40 -11.51
C ASP A 107 -8.09 9.06 -11.89
N VAL A 108 -8.66 7.97 -11.39
CA VAL A 108 -8.18 6.57 -11.48
C VAL A 108 -8.16 6.07 -12.94
N ARG A 109 -8.63 6.89 -13.89
CA ARG A 109 -8.62 6.63 -15.33
C ARG A 109 -7.46 7.30 -16.09
N THR A 110 -6.62 8.08 -15.41
CA THR A 110 -5.53 8.84 -16.04
C THR A 110 -4.19 8.27 -15.60
N LEU A 111 -3.47 7.65 -16.53
CA LEU A 111 -2.08 7.23 -16.36
C LEU A 111 -1.17 8.30 -16.97
N ASP A 112 -0.57 9.15 -16.14
CA ASP A 112 0.53 10.02 -16.57
C ASP A 112 1.83 9.22 -16.57
N ALA A 113 2.08 8.45 -17.63
CA ALA A 113 3.36 7.81 -17.85
C ALA A 113 4.27 8.73 -18.67
N THR A 114 5.44 9.11 -18.13
CA THR A 114 6.51 9.68 -18.95
C THR A 114 7.35 8.53 -19.50
N PRO A 115 7.46 8.36 -20.84
CA PRO A 115 8.32 7.33 -21.42
C PRO A 115 9.79 7.58 -21.05
N LEU A 116 10.55 6.49 -20.88
CA LEU A 116 12.02 6.51 -20.73
C LEU A 116 12.70 6.72 -22.09
#